data_AF-A0AB39DP42-F1
#
_entry.id   AF-A0AB39DP42-F1
#
_cell.length_a   1.000
_cell.length_b   1.000
_cell.length_c   1.000
_cell.angle_alpha   90.00
_cell.angle_beta   90.00
_cell.angle_gamma   90.00
#
_symmetry.space_group_name_H-M   'P 1'
#
loop_
_entity.id
_entity.type
_entity.pdbx_description
1 polymer ?
#
loop_
_entity_poly.entity_id
_entity_poly.type
_entity_poly.pdbx_seq_one_letter_code
_entity_poly.pdbx_strand_id
1 'polypeptide(L)'
;MNAKPDAAASEHAWETSVSSWVDGEADIRAEELDTPYGRQLWDTYHLIGDVMRSPDLAIRPSDRFYARVSSALDAEPAIVAPSPLVRRHVWRNGLSGLAVAAAVASVVWMARPFFFAPDASPSAVPIMAQADEPDAADPELADYMAAHQSMAGAGAVRQVSYDGMEAR
;
A
#
# COMPACT_ATOMS: atom_id res chain seq x y z
N MET A 1 -11.56 -2.33 -60.51
CA MET A 1 -12.07 -1.51 -59.39
C MET A 1 -11.59 -2.14 -58.10
N ASN A 2 -10.43 -1.71 -57.59
CA ASN A 2 -9.92 -2.18 -56.31
C ASN A 2 -10.48 -1.26 -55.24
N ALA A 3 -11.37 -1.80 -54.42
CA ALA A 3 -11.92 -1.10 -53.28
C ALA A 3 -10.77 -0.71 -52.33
N LYS A 4 -10.91 0.46 -51.70
CA LYS A 4 -10.07 0.98 -50.62
C LYS A 4 -10.90 0.95 -49.32
N PRO A 5 -11.28 -0.21 -48.73
CA PRO A 5 -12.15 -0.23 -47.57
C PRO A 5 -11.40 -0.24 -46.23
N ASP A 6 -10.09 -0.56 -46.18
CA ASP A 6 -9.40 -0.78 -44.90
C ASP A 6 -8.80 0.48 -44.25
N ALA A 7 -8.53 1.52 -45.05
CA ALA A 7 -7.90 2.74 -44.54
C ALA A 7 -8.84 3.56 -43.65
N ALA A 8 -10.11 3.70 -44.02
CA ALA A 8 -11.08 4.45 -43.24
C ALA A 8 -11.46 3.71 -41.93
N ALA A 9 -11.55 2.38 -41.99
CA ALA A 9 -11.83 1.57 -40.80
C ALA A 9 -10.69 1.64 -39.77
N SER A 10 -9.45 1.66 -40.23
CA SER A 10 -8.27 1.81 -39.34
C SER A 10 -8.15 3.21 -38.75
N GLU A 11 -8.49 4.27 -39.51
CA GLU A 11 -8.52 5.65 -39.01
C GLU A 11 -9.56 5.80 -37.88
N HIS A 12 -10.78 5.29 -38.06
CA HIS A 12 -11.80 5.33 -37.00
C HIS A 12 -11.44 4.51 -35.76
N ALA A 13 -10.80 3.34 -35.95
CA ALA A 13 -10.30 2.55 -34.83
C ALA A 13 -9.22 3.30 -34.03
N TRP A 14 -8.38 4.05 -34.74
CA TRP A 14 -7.36 4.91 -34.15
C TRP A 14 -7.96 6.09 -33.39
N GLU A 15 -8.89 6.85 -33.98
CA GLU A 15 -9.61 7.94 -33.32
C GLU A 15 -10.33 7.47 -32.05
N THR A 16 -10.91 6.27 -32.07
CA THR A 16 -11.55 5.66 -30.90
C THR A 16 -10.55 5.40 -29.78
N SER A 17 -9.32 4.98 -30.13
CA SER A 17 -8.24 4.76 -29.15
C SER A 17 -7.78 6.07 -28.53
N VAL A 18 -7.68 7.14 -29.33
CA VAL A 18 -7.36 8.48 -28.80
C VAL A 18 -8.49 8.99 -27.90
N SER A 19 -9.75 8.77 -28.25
CA SER A 19 -10.89 9.14 -27.41
C SER A 19 -10.85 8.43 -26.04
N SER A 20 -10.60 7.12 -26.02
CA SER A 20 -10.52 6.38 -24.75
C SER A 20 -9.37 6.84 -23.86
N TRP A 21 -8.26 7.33 -24.44
CA TRP A 21 -7.17 7.97 -23.71
C TRP A 21 -7.57 9.33 -23.13
N VAL A 22 -8.29 10.16 -23.89
CA VAL A 22 -8.80 11.47 -23.42
C VAL A 22 -9.75 11.29 -22.23
N ASP A 23 -10.61 10.27 -22.28
CA ASP A 23 -11.57 9.96 -21.22
C ASP A 23 -10.96 9.18 -20.04
N GLY A 24 -9.70 8.75 -20.15
CA GLY A 24 -9.01 7.96 -19.12
C GLY A 24 -9.52 6.52 -19.00
N GLU A 25 -10.23 6.01 -20.00
CA GLU A 25 -10.69 4.62 -20.06
C GLU A 25 -9.57 3.64 -20.46
N ALA A 26 -8.48 4.15 -21.01
CA ALA A 26 -7.30 3.37 -21.38
C ALA A 26 -5.99 4.12 -21.06
N ASP A 27 -4.90 3.36 -20.87
CA ASP A 27 -3.58 3.93 -20.66
C ASP A 27 -3.05 4.62 -21.91
N ILE A 28 -2.54 5.84 -21.73
CA ILE A 28 -2.01 6.69 -22.79
C ILE A 28 -0.72 6.08 -23.35
N ARG A 29 -0.65 5.94 -24.68
CA ARG A 29 0.54 5.48 -25.41
C ARG A 29 1.19 6.66 -26.12
N ALA A 30 2.05 7.37 -25.39
CA ALA A 30 2.63 8.64 -25.83
C ALA A 30 3.38 8.54 -27.17
N GLU A 31 4.04 7.41 -27.42
CA GLU A 31 4.80 7.17 -28.65
C GLU A 31 3.90 7.14 -29.89
N GLU A 32 2.65 6.68 -29.75
CA GLU A 32 1.70 6.62 -30.85
C GLU A 32 1.02 7.99 -31.07
N LEU A 33 0.88 8.80 -30.02
CA LEU A 33 0.41 10.18 -30.09
C LEU A 33 1.45 11.13 -30.71
N ASP A 34 2.73 10.78 -30.69
CA ASP A 34 3.84 11.64 -31.16
C ASP A 34 3.93 11.78 -32.70
N THR A 35 2.79 11.74 -33.37
CA THR A 35 2.65 12.04 -34.79
C THR A 35 1.99 13.41 -34.97
N PRO A 36 2.22 14.12 -36.11
CA PRO A 36 1.55 15.39 -36.36
C PRO A 36 0.02 15.31 -36.27
N TYR A 37 -0.56 14.22 -36.79
CA TYR A 37 -2.00 13.98 -36.76
C TYR A 37 -2.49 13.60 -35.34
N GLY A 38 -1.78 12.74 -34.61
CA GLY A 38 -2.12 12.36 -33.24
C GLY A 38 -2.16 13.56 -32.29
N ARG A 39 -1.14 14.43 -32.34
CA ARG A 39 -1.11 15.68 -31.55
C ARG A 39 -2.26 16.62 -31.91
N GLN A 40 -2.55 16.78 -33.20
CA GLN A 40 -3.67 17.61 -33.65
C GLN A 40 -5.02 17.08 -33.15
N LEU A 41 -5.23 15.77 -33.20
CA LEU A 41 -6.46 15.13 -32.74
C LEU A 41 -6.62 15.28 -31.23
N TRP A 42 -5.55 15.04 -30.47
CA TRP A 42 -5.49 15.24 -29.02
C TRP A 42 -5.85 16.68 -28.62
N ASP A 43 -5.24 17.68 -29.26
CA ASP A 43 -5.53 19.10 -29.05
C ASP A 43 -7.00 19.43 -29.39
N THR A 44 -7.52 18.86 -30.48
CA THR A 44 -8.90 19.10 -30.93
C THR A 44 -9.93 18.54 -29.94
N TYR A 45 -9.73 17.32 -29.46
CA TYR A 45 -10.65 16.68 -28.51
C TYR A 45 -10.67 17.41 -27.17
N HIS A 46 -9.50 17.80 -26.65
CA HIS A 46 -9.44 18.63 -25.44
C HIS A 46 -10.11 19.99 -25.63
N LEU A 47 -9.87 20.66 -26.77
CA LEU A 47 -10.51 21.94 -27.07
C LEU A 47 -12.05 21.83 -27.13
N ILE A 48 -12.58 20.77 -27.74
CA ILE A 48 -14.04 20.51 -27.74
C ILE A 48 -14.53 20.36 -26.29
N GLY A 49 -13.84 19.56 -25.49
CA GLY A 49 -14.15 19.37 -24.08
C GLY A 49 -14.13 20.67 -23.28
N ASP A 50 -13.15 21.53 -23.53
CA ASP A 50 -13.02 22.82 -22.86
C ASP A 50 -14.15 23.78 -23.24
N VAL A 51 -14.46 23.90 -24.54
CA VAL A 51 -15.61 24.69 -25.03
C VAL A 51 -16.93 24.22 -24.42
N MET A 52 -17.13 22.90 -24.31
CA MET A 52 -18.34 22.32 -23.73
C MET A 52 -18.48 22.59 -22.22
N ARG A 53 -17.37 22.69 -21.49
CA ARG A 53 -17.38 23.02 -20.04
C ARG A 53 -17.57 24.51 -19.80
N SER A 54 -16.84 25.35 -20.51
CA SER A 54 -16.98 26.81 -20.47
C SER A 54 -16.24 27.46 -21.64
N PRO A 55 -16.82 28.46 -22.32
CA PRO A 55 -16.11 29.20 -23.38
C PRO A 55 -14.83 29.88 -22.88
N ASP A 56 -14.72 30.20 -21.58
CA ASP A 56 -13.52 30.79 -20.99
C ASP A 56 -12.32 29.84 -20.97
N LEU A 57 -12.57 28.53 -21.07
CA LEU A 57 -11.54 27.49 -21.11
C LEU A 57 -11.04 27.20 -22.53
N ALA A 58 -11.69 27.74 -23.56
CA ALA A 58 -11.35 27.53 -24.97
C ALA A 58 -10.10 28.31 -25.41
N ILE A 59 -9.03 28.19 -24.62
CA ILE A 59 -7.77 28.88 -24.82
C ILE A 59 -6.98 28.13 -25.89
N ARG A 60 -6.53 28.87 -26.91
CA ARG A 60 -5.62 28.33 -27.92
C ARG A 60 -4.19 28.71 -27.54
N PRO A 61 -3.32 27.72 -27.22
CA PRO A 61 -1.92 27.99 -26.98
C PRO A 61 -1.25 28.64 -28.19
N SER A 62 -0.24 29.48 -27.95
CA SER A 62 0.63 29.96 -29.03
C SER A 62 1.45 28.81 -29.61
N ASP A 63 1.86 28.88 -30.89
CA ASP A 63 2.65 27.85 -31.58
C ASP A 63 3.90 27.37 -30.83
N ARG A 64 4.53 28.24 -30.01
CA ARG A 64 5.73 27.91 -29.23
C ARG A 64 5.47 27.54 -27.77
N PHE A 65 4.21 27.46 -27.35
CA PHE A 65 3.87 27.18 -25.95
C PHE A 65 4.42 25.82 -25.50
N TYR A 66 4.08 24.74 -26.22
CA TYR A 66 4.53 23.40 -25.88
C TYR A 66 6.06 23.26 -25.93
N ALA A 67 6.73 23.91 -26.90
CA ALA A 67 8.19 23.93 -26.98
C ALA A 67 8.82 24.61 -25.74
N ARG A 68 8.22 25.70 -25.25
CA ARG A 68 8.66 26.36 -24.01
C ARG A 68 8.42 25.50 -22.77
N VAL A 69 7.28 24.81 -22.71
CA VAL A 69 6.95 23.90 -21.61
C VAL A 69 7.92 22.72 -21.59
N SER A 70 8.14 22.06 -22.73
CA SER A 70 9.12 20.96 -22.86
C SER A 70 10.51 21.40 -22.41
N SER A 71 10.99 22.55 -22.90
CA SER A 71 12.31 23.08 -22.51
C SER A 71 12.39 23.43 -21.02
N ALA A 72 11.28 23.83 -20.38
CA ALA A 72 11.26 24.09 -18.95
C ALA A 72 11.32 22.77 -18.16
N LEU A 73 10.58 21.74 -18.59
CA LEU A 73 10.60 20.40 -18.00
C LEU A 73 11.98 19.74 -18.12
N ASP A 74 12.64 19.85 -19.28
CA ASP A 74 14.00 19.33 -19.49
C ASP A 74 15.04 20.02 -18.59
N ALA A 75 14.77 21.25 -18.18
CA ALA A 75 15.62 22.01 -17.27
C ALA A 75 15.33 21.72 -15.78
N GLU A 76 14.26 20.98 -15.46
CA GLU A 76 13.95 20.61 -14.08
C GLU A 76 14.98 19.58 -13.57
N PRO A 77 15.56 19.80 -12.37
CA PRO A 77 16.44 18.81 -11.77
C PRO A 77 15.64 17.55 -11.47
N ALA A 78 16.15 16.38 -11.85
CA ALA A 78 15.50 15.10 -11.59
C ALA A 78 15.16 14.96 -10.10
N ILE A 79 13.87 15.09 -9.77
CA ILE A 79 13.38 14.87 -8.41
C ILE A 79 13.51 13.37 -8.18
N VAL A 80 14.60 12.96 -7.54
CA VAL A 80 14.77 11.60 -7.03
C VAL A 80 13.71 11.42 -5.94
N ALA A 81 12.57 10.87 -6.31
CA ALA A 81 11.59 10.38 -5.35
C ALA A 81 12.34 9.47 -4.35
N PRO A 82 12.06 9.56 -3.03
CA PRO A 82 12.67 8.66 -2.07
C PRO A 82 12.38 7.23 -2.53
N SER A 83 13.44 6.50 -2.89
CA SER A 83 13.31 5.10 -3.29
C SER A 83 12.54 4.39 -2.18
N PRO A 84 11.51 3.58 -2.49
CA PRO A 84 10.88 2.79 -1.45
C PRO A 84 11.96 1.93 -0.82
N LEU A 85 12.08 2.00 0.51
CA LEU A 85 13.01 1.21 1.31
C LEU A 85 12.61 -0.28 1.29
N VAL A 86 12.58 -0.91 0.12
CA VAL A 86 12.19 -2.32 -0.11
C VAL A 86 13.10 -3.27 0.68
N ARG A 87 14.33 -2.85 1.02
CA ARG A 87 15.26 -3.65 1.83
C ARG A 87 14.81 -3.90 3.27
N ARG A 88 13.95 -3.06 3.87
CA ARG A 88 13.55 -3.23 5.27
C ARG A 88 12.50 -4.34 5.48
N HIS A 89 11.77 -4.73 4.43
CA HIS A 89 10.68 -5.70 4.55
C HIS A 89 11.16 -7.17 4.51
N VAL A 90 12.23 -7.47 3.75
CA VAL A 90 12.74 -8.84 3.60
C VAL A 90 13.34 -9.38 4.91
N TRP A 91 14.01 -8.53 5.69
CA TRP A 91 14.57 -8.95 6.98
C TRP A 91 13.50 -9.20 8.05
N ARG A 92 12.33 -8.54 7.97
CA ARG A 92 11.29 -8.71 9.01
C ARG A 92 10.59 -10.06 8.94
N ASN A 93 10.58 -10.72 7.78
CA ASN A 93 9.90 -12.00 7.58
C ASN A 93 10.82 -13.21 7.81
N GLY A 94 12.15 -13.03 7.76
CA GLY A 94 13.12 -14.11 8.00
C GLY A 94 13.26 -14.51 9.47
N LEU A 95 12.99 -13.60 10.41
CA LEU A 95 13.12 -13.87 11.85
C LEU A 95 12.03 -14.79 12.40
N SER A 96 10.83 -14.80 11.81
CA SER A 96 9.71 -15.63 12.28
C SER A 96 10.04 -17.13 12.19
N GLY A 97 10.80 -17.55 11.17
CA GLY A 97 11.21 -18.95 11.04
C GLY A 97 12.25 -19.40 12.08
N LEU A 98 13.21 -18.53 12.40
CA LEU A 98 14.25 -18.84 13.39
C LEU A 98 13.68 -18.91 14.81
N ALA A 99 12.75 -18.01 15.16
CA ALA A 99 12.07 -18.03 16.44
C ALA A 99 11.28 -19.33 16.66
N VAL A 100 10.54 -19.80 15.63
CA VAL A 100 9.82 -21.07 15.68
C VAL A 100 10.79 -22.24 15.84
N ALA A 101 11.88 -22.29 15.05
CA ALA A 101 12.87 -23.36 15.15
C ALA A 101 13.55 -23.42 16.54
N ALA A 102 13.89 -22.28 17.13
CA ALA A 102 14.47 -22.19 18.46
C ALA A 102 13.49 -22.65 19.55
N ALA A 103 12.21 -22.29 19.45
CA ALA A 103 11.18 -22.74 20.38
C ALA A 103 11.01 -24.27 20.36
N VAL A 104 10.91 -24.87 19.16
CA VAL A 104 10.79 -26.33 19.03
C VAL A 104 12.05 -27.03 19.55
N ALA A 105 13.25 -26.53 19.25
CA ALA A 105 14.50 -27.09 19.77
C ALA A 105 14.57 -27.04 21.31
N SER A 106 14.09 -25.95 21.91
CA SER A 106 14.03 -25.79 23.37
C SER A 106 13.06 -26.78 24.02
N VAL A 107 11.88 -26.97 23.43
CA VAL A 107 10.89 -27.96 23.89
C VAL A 107 11.45 -29.37 23.80
N VAL A 108 12.10 -29.72 22.67
CA VAL A 108 12.70 -31.05 22.48
C VAL A 108 13.84 -31.30 23.48
N TRP A 109 14.66 -30.29 23.78
CA TRP A 109 15.71 -30.41 24.78
C TRP A 109 15.16 -30.62 26.20
N MET A 110 14.11 -29.89 26.57
CA MET A 110 13.47 -30.00 27.88
C MET A 110 12.64 -31.28 28.05
N ALA A 111 12.06 -31.80 26.97
CA ALA A 111 11.28 -33.04 26.98
C ALA A 111 12.17 -34.31 27.00
N ARG A 112 13.45 -34.18 26.65
CA ARG A 112 14.42 -35.28 26.60
C ARG A 112 14.51 -36.12 27.88
N PRO A 113 14.56 -35.56 29.11
CA PRO A 113 14.53 -36.36 30.34
C PRO A 113 13.22 -37.12 30.53
N PHE A 114 12.08 -36.65 30.03
CA PHE A 114 10.80 -37.35 30.22
C PHE A 114 10.65 -38.60 29.35
N PHE A 115 11.30 -38.64 28.18
CA PHE A 115 11.27 -39.80 27.29
C PHE A 115 12.37 -40.83 27.57
N PHE A 116 13.44 -40.43 28.27
CA PHE A 116 14.63 -41.27 28.48
C PHE A 116 15.06 -41.42 29.95
N ALA A 117 14.30 -40.87 30.93
CA ALA A 117 14.56 -41.16 32.33
C ALA A 117 14.03 -42.57 32.68
N PRO A 118 14.85 -43.42 33.33
CA PRO A 118 14.32 -44.59 34.02
C PRO A 118 13.46 -44.13 35.20
N ASP A 119 12.38 -44.86 35.48
CA ASP A 119 11.39 -44.59 36.52
C ASP A 119 12.03 -44.20 37.87
N ALA A 120 12.15 -42.90 38.11
CA ALA A 120 12.46 -42.35 39.41
C ALA A 120 11.18 -41.69 39.93
N SER A 121 10.49 -42.40 40.83
CA SER A 121 9.29 -41.90 41.51
C SER A 121 9.59 -40.59 42.25
N PRO A 122 8.90 -39.48 41.97
CA PRO A 122 9.04 -38.29 42.78
C PRO A 122 8.15 -38.42 44.03
N SER A 123 8.77 -38.46 45.20
CA SER A 123 8.13 -38.13 46.47
C SER A 123 7.68 -36.66 46.39
N ALA A 124 6.36 -36.45 46.35
CA ALA A 124 5.77 -35.12 46.34
C ALA A 124 5.88 -34.49 47.73
N VAL A 125 6.78 -33.52 47.88
CA VAL A 125 6.76 -32.58 49.01
C VAL A 125 5.98 -31.35 48.53
N PRO A 126 4.77 -31.05 49.04
CA PRO A 126 4.03 -29.88 48.63
C PRO A 126 4.71 -28.62 49.19
N ILE A 127 5.24 -27.77 48.32
CA ILE A 127 5.66 -26.41 48.64
C ILE A 127 4.43 -25.50 48.46
N MET A 128 3.97 -24.85 49.53
CA MET A 128 2.97 -23.79 49.44
C MET A 128 3.54 -22.59 48.67
N ALA A 129 2.87 -22.18 47.59
CA ALA A 129 3.13 -20.91 46.94
C ALA A 129 2.49 -19.78 47.77
N GLN A 130 3.31 -18.90 48.33
CA GLN A 130 2.84 -17.59 48.77
C GLN A 130 2.77 -16.69 47.53
N ALA A 131 1.57 -16.21 47.21
CA ALA A 131 1.40 -15.10 46.29
C ALA A 131 1.75 -13.82 47.06
N ASP A 132 2.88 -13.21 46.74
CA ASP A 132 3.01 -11.76 46.94
C ASP A 132 2.06 -11.12 45.93
N GLU A 133 1.07 -10.38 46.43
CA GLU A 133 0.35 -9.43 45.60
C GLU A 133 1.36 -8.42 45.04
N PRO A 134 1.29 -8.07 43.74
CA PRO A 134 2.14 -7.02 43.22
C PRO A 134 1.77 -5.70 43.90
N ASP A 135 2.64 -5.30 44.81
CA ASP A 135 2.77 -3.94 45.31
C ASP A 135 2.77 -2.98 44.10
N ALA A 136 1.87 -2.00 44.16
CA ALA A 136 1.73 -0.83 43.30
C ALA A 136 2.12 -0.99 41.81
N ALA A 137 1.13 -0.85 40.93
CA ALA A 137 1.33 -0.60 39.50
C ALA A 137 2.58 0.26 39.27
N ASP A 138 3.58 -0.33 38.61
CA ASP A 138 4.90 0.26 38.38
C ASP A 138 4.71 1.70 37.87
N PRO A 139 5.13 2.73 38.64
CA PRO A 139 4.80 4.12 38.33
C PRO A 139 5.37 4.54 36.97
N GLU A 140 6.46 3.90 36.54
CA GLU A 140 7.06 4.11 35.22
C GLU A 140 6.16 3.57 34.09
N LEU A 141 5.50 2.42 34.33
CA LEU A 141 4.52 1.85 33.42
C LEU A 141 3.24 2.69 33.36
N ALA A 142 2.82 3.24 34.50
CA ALA A 142 1.66 4.14 34.58
C ALA A 142 1.89 5.44 33.81
N ASP A 143 3.07 6.07 33.95
CA ASP A 143 3.46 7.26 33.19
C ASP A 143 3.59 6.98 31.69
N TYR A 144 4.17 5.83 31.33
CA TYR A 144 4.27 5.39 29.94
C TYR A 144 2.90 5.22 29.28
N MET A 145 1.94 4.60 30.00
CA MET A 145 0.57 4.42 29.53
C MET A 145 -0.19 5.75 29.41
N ALA A 146 -0.01 6.66 30.37
CA ALA A 146 -0.62 7.99 30.34
C ALA A 146 -0.13 8.82 29.15
N ALA A 147 1.18 8.80 28.87
CA ALA A 147 1.74 9.48 27.71
C ALA A 147 1.16 8.95 26.38
N HIS A 148 1.03 7.62 26.26
CA HIS A 148 0.49 6.99 25.04
C HIS A 148 -1.02 7.19 24.87
N GLN A 149 -1.79 7.35 25.96
CA GLN A 149 -3.22 7.67 25.88
C GLN A 149 -3.48 9.06 25.27
N SER A 150 -2.56 10.02 25.41
CA SER A 150 -2.72 11.37 24.82
C SER A 150 -2.63 11.40 23.28
N MET A 151 -2.01 10.39 22.66
CA MET A 151 -1.90 10.27 21.20
C MET A 151 -3.14 9.64 20.56
N ALA A 152 -3.89 8.86 21.33
CA ALA A 152 -5.21 8.36 20.94
C ALA A 152 -6.25 9.38 21.41
N GLY A 153 -6.50 10.40 20.58
CA GLY A 153 -7.47 11.46 20.89
C GLY A 153 -8.78 10.92 21.47
N ALA A 154 -9.38 11.67 22.41
CA ALA A 154 -10.51 11.29 23.25
C ALA A 154 -11.65 10.57 22.51
N GLY A 155 -11.49 9.27 22.30
CA GLY A 155 -12.49 8.36 21.80
C GLY A 155 -12.77 7.38 22.92
N ALA A 156 -13.91 7.55 23.58
CA ALA A 156 -14.38 6.63 24.60
C ALA A 156 -14.30 5.20 24.06
N VAL A 157 -13.42 4.38 24.64
CA VAL A 157 -13.33 2.95 24.33
C VAL A 157 -14.69 2.34 24.69
N ARG A 158 -15.50 2.07 23.68
CA ARG A 158 -16.78 1.38 23.84
C ARG A 158 -16.46 -0.06 24.25
N GLN A 159 -16.57 -0.32 25.55
CA GLN A 159 -16.56 -1.67 26.10
C GLN A 159 -17.73 -2.44 25.47
N VAL A 160 -17.46 -3.47 24.69
CA VAL A 160 -18.47 -4.41 24.20
C VAL A 160 -18.20 -5.72 24.93
N SER A 161 -19.03 -6.04 25.92
CA SER A 161 -19.05 -7.34 26.55
C SER A 161 -19.68 -8.34 25.59
N TYR A 162 -18.94 -9.38 25.22
CA TYR A 162 -19.56 -10.60 24.70
C TYR A 162 -20.15 -11.34 25.88
N ASP A 163 -21.48 -11.37 25.95
CA ASP A 163 -22.20 -12.28 26.82
C ASP A 163 -21.97 -13.70 26.28
N GLY A 164 -21.28 -14.51 27.07
CA GLY A 164 -20.97 -15.89 26.75
C GLY A 164 -22.16 -16.76 27.09
N MET A 165 -22.83 -17.27 26.06
CA MET A 165 -23.38 -18.62 25.99
C MET A 165 -23.99 -19.20 27.28
N GLU A 166 -25.31 -19.09 27.44
CA GLU A 166 -26.05 -20.10 28.21
C GLU A 166 -26.55 -21.22 27.29
N ALA A 167 -26.11 -22.41 27.66
CA ALA A 167 -26.57 -23.69 27.17
C ALA A 167 -28.04 -23.94 27.55
N ARG A 168 -28.84 -24.42 26.60
CA ARG A 168 -29.69 -25.61 26.78
C ARG A 168 -30.24 -26.14 25.48
#